data_AF-A0A9E0WUD2-F1
#
_entry.id   AF-A0A9E0WUD2-F1
#
_cell.length_a   1.000
_cell.length_b   1.000
_cell.length_c   1.000
_cell.angle_alpha   90.00
_cell.angle_beta   90.00
_cell.angle_gamma   90.00
#
_symmetry.space_group_name_H-M   'P 1'
#
loop_
_entity.id
_entity.type
_entity.pdbx_description
1 polymer ?
#
loop_
_entity_poly.entity_id
_entity_poly.type
_entity_poly.pdbx_seq_one_letter_code
_entity_poly.pdbx_strand_id
1 'polypeptide(L)'
;MNDYSPLLDKVQHDSFHFFEAHVNPRNGLVRDSTQERTPCSIAAVGFALTCYPVAVRRGWMTRPEALGKTLTTLRFFHDAEQSAAPDATGYRGFFYHFLDMGTGRRAWNCELSTIDTTLLLAGMLMAAVYFDGDDDLEREVRRLANAIYERIDWRWAQNGGAALTQGWTPEGSFLPWRWIGYSEALILYMLALGSPTHAVEQSAYAEWTSGYAWKRIYDFEYVYAGPLFIHQFSHIWIDFRGIFDAYMTARDIDYFENSRRATCVHREYAIRNPHHWENYCGDCWGLTASNGPGPETGRVINGRQRDFLGYCARGAPFGPDDGTVSPWASIASLPFAPELVLPTMASLVQRVQSQHHLFGFYGSFNPTYHRKPDDIGWTCPWHIAINQGPIVAMIENHRDDAVWALMRRCEPIVRGLHRAGFKGGWLDRV
;
A
#
# COMPACT_ATOMS: atom_id res chain seq x y z
N MET A 1 7.77 25.22 -18.77
CA MET A 1 7.32 24.04 -18.01
C MET A 1 7.59 24.32 -16.55
N ASN A 2 6.62 24.08 -15.66
CA ASN A 2 6.85 24.20 -14.22
C ASN A 2 7.83 23.11 -13.80
N ASP A 3 8.88 23.49 -13.07
CA ASP A 3 9.77 22.53 -12.45
C ASP A 3 9.14 22.02 -11.15
N TYR A 4 8.69 20.77 -11.15
CA TYR A 4 8.08 20.11 -9.98
C TYR A 4 9.13 19.43 -9.08
N SER A 5 10.42 19.46 -9.44
CA SER A 5 11.48 18.73 -8.72
C SER A 5 11.58 19.13 -7.25
N PRO A 6 11.56 20.43 -6.86
CA PRO A 6 11.58 20.83 -5.45
C PRO A 6 10.36 20.35 -4.67
N LEU A 7 9.19 20.33 -5.32
CA LEU A 7 7.94 19.88 -4.70
C LEU A 7 7.98 18.37 -4.44
N LEU A 8 8.44 17.59 -5.42
CA LEU A 8 8.62 16.14 -5.26
C LEU A 8 9.61 15.83 -4.14
N ASP A 9 10.75 16.52 -4.09
CA ASP A 9 11.74 16.33 -3.02
C ASP A 9 11.16 16.59 -1.64
N LYS A 10 10.42 17.70 -1.49
CA LYS A 10 9.80 18.04 -0.21
C LYS A 10 8.75 17.01 0.20
N VAL A 11 7.80 16.68 -0.68
CA VAL A 11 6.72 15.74 -0.36
C VAL A 11 7.27 14.37 -0.03
N GLN A 12 8.25 13.88 -0.81
CA GLN A 12 8.87 12.58 -0.59
C GLN A 12 9.66 12.53 0.73
N HIS A 13 10.47 13.56 1.03
CA HIS A 13 11.26 13.61 2.25
C HIS A 13 10.38 13.76 3.50
N ASP A 14 9.38 14.65 3.47
CA ASP A 14 8.45 14.81 4.58
C ASP A 14 7.72 13.48 4.87
N SER A 15 7.25 12.77 3.84
CA SER A 15 6.63 11.44 4.02
C SER A 15 7.60 10.41 4.60
N PHE A 16 8.87 10.43 4.21
CA PHE A 16 9.89 9.53 4.78
C PHE A 16 10.12 9.80 6.28
N HIS A 17 10.13 11.06 6.69
CA HIS A 17 10.36 11.45 8.09
C HIS A 17 9.34 10.83 9.07
N PHE A 18 8.15 10.44 8.59
CA PHE A 18 7.21 9.64 9.39
C PHE A 18 7.85 8.35 9.93
N PHE A 19 8.55 7.60 9.07
CA PHE A 19 9.13 6.31 9.42
C PHE A 19 10.35 6.47 10.33
N GLU A 20 11.12 7.54 10.16
CA GLU A 20 12.23 7.86 11.04
C GLU A 20 11.75 8.20 12.46
N ALA A 21 10.68 8.99 12.58
CA ALA A 21 10.16 9.45 13.86
C ALA A 21 9.36 8.38 14.63
N HIS A 22 8.78 7.39 13.94
CA HIS A 22 7.82 6.44 14.55
C HIS A 22 8.26 4.98 14.56
N VAL A 23 9.53 4.70 14.24
CA VAL A 23 10.12 3.38 14.44
C VAL A 23 10.59 3.21 15.89
N ASN A 24 10.33 2.04 16.49
CA ASN A 24 10.95 1.65 17.75
C ASN A 24 12.35 1.12 17.46
N PRO A 25 13.43 1.81 17.91
CA PRO A 25 14.80 1.43 17.57
C PRO A 25 15.26 0.11 18.19
N ARG A 26 14.51 -0.47 19.14
CA ARG A 26 14.87 -1.73 19.81
C ARG A 26 14.42 -2.99 19.06
N ASN A 27 13.35 -2.89 18.28
CA ASN A 27 12.75 -4.04 17.59
C ASN A 27 12.33 -3.73 16.14
N GLY A 28 12.49 -2.49 15.68
CA GLY A 28 12.19 -2.10 14.31
C GLY A 28 10.69 -2.01 13.98
N LEU A 29 9.81 -2.14 14.98
CA LEU A 29 8.36 -1.97 14.80
C LEU A 29 8.01 -0.52 14.51
N VAL A 30 7.01 -0.28 13.66
CA VAL A 30 6.62 1.05 13.18
C VAL A 30 5.17 1.30 13.51
N ARG A 31 4.87 2.44 14.14
CA ARG A 31 3.48 2.81 14.45
C ARG A 31 2.62 2.88 13.19
N ASP A 32 1.37 2.44 13.32
CA ASP A 32 0.37 2.57 12.27
C ASP A 32 0.09 4.04 11.89
N SER A 33 0.06 4.91 12.90
CA SER A 33 -0.28 6.33 12.71
C SER A 33 0.33 7.25 13.78
N THR A 34 0.11 8.56 13.63
CA THR A 34 0.42 9.56 14.66
C THR A 34 -0.65 9.63 15.76
N GLN A 35 -1.71 8.82 15.70
CA GLN A 35 -2.72 8.76 16.75
C GLN A 35 -2.10 8.25 18.06
N GLU A 36 -2.44 8.89 19.17
CA GLU A 36 -1.97 8.47 20.48
C GLU A 36 -2.32 7.00 20.76
N ARG A 37 -1.36 6.26 21.32
CA ARG A 37 -1.50 4.85 21.72
C ARG A 37 -1.84 3.88 20.57
N THR A 38 -1.60 4.27 19.32
CA THR A 38 -1.70 3.34 18.19
C THR A 38 -0.58 2.29 18.24
N PRO A 39 -0.86 1.01 17.97
CA PRO A 39 0.12 -0.07 17.92
C PRO A 39 0.99 0.04 16.66
N CYS A 40 1.90 -0.92 16.53
CA CYS A 40 2.58 -1.19 15.27
C CYS A 40 1.58 -1.76 14.26
N SER A 41 1.66 -1.34 12.99
CA SER A 41 1.11 -2.11 11.86
C SER A 41 2.25 -2.83 11.15
N ILE A 42 2.12 -4.13 10.88
CA ILE A 42 3.18 -4.86 10.18
C ILE A 42 3.34 -4.41 8.71
N ALA A 43 2.26 -3.91 8.08
CA ALA A 43 2.36 -3.28 6.77
C ALA A 43 3.19 -1.99 6.82
N ALA A 44 3.07 -1.19 7.89
CA ALA A 44 3.90 -0.01 8.12
C ALA A 44 5.40 -0.37 8.18
N VAL A 45 5.73 -1.50 8.81
CA VAL A 45 7.11 -2.01 8.84
C VAL A 45 7.59 -2.39 7.43
N GLY A 46 6.76 -3.07 6.63
CA GLY A 46 7.06 -3.38 5.23
C GLY A 46 7.35 -2.12 4.41
N PHE A 47 6.55 -1.07 4.58
CA PHE A 47 6.80 0.21 3.94
C PHE A 47 8.08 0.89 4.45
N ALA A 48 8.38 0.84 5.75
CA ALA A 48 9.62 1.41 6.28
C ALA A 48 10.86 0.74 5.67
N LEU A 49 10.87 -0.59 5.61
CA LEU A 49 11.97 -1.37 4.99
C LEU A 49 12.10 -1.06 3.48
N THR A 50 10.99 -0.80 2.80
CA THR A 50 10.97 -0.33 1.41
C THR A 50 11.56 1.08 1.26
N CYS A 51 11.30 1.95 2.23
CA CYS A 51 11.74 3.34 2.20
C CYS A 51 13.23 3.53 2.57
N TYR A 52 13.85 2.62 3.34
CA TYR A 52 15.25 2.78 3.75
C TYR A 52 16.24 2.79 2.56
N PRO A 53 16.17 1.89 1.57
CA PRO A 53 16.96 2.01 0.34
C PRO A 53 16.77 3.35 -0.38
N VAL A 54 15.53 3.84 -0.47
CA VAL A 54 15.21 5.15 -1.06
C VAL A 54 15.89 6.27 -0.28
N ALA A 55 15.78 6.27 1.04
CA ALA A 55 16.41 7.28 1.90
C ALA A 55 17.94 7.30 1.75
N VAL A 56 18.58 6.14 1.56
CA VAL A 56 20.02 6.08 1.28
C VAL A 56 20.36 6.70 -0.07
N ARG A 57 19.60 6.38 -1.12
CA ARG A 57 19.79 6.97 -2.46
C ARG A 57 19.61 8.49 -2.47
N ARG A 58 18.68 8.99 -1.66
CA ARG A 58 18.39 10.42 -1.53
C ARG A 58 19.29 11.14 -0.52
N GLY A 59 20.15 10.43 0.20
CA GLY A 59 21.07 11.00 1.19
C GLY A 59 20.41 11.44 2.51
N TRP A 60 19.20 10.96 2.80
CA TRP A 60 18.49 11.22 4.06
C TRP A 60 18.93 10.28 5.19
N MET A 61 19.49 9.13 4.84
CA MET A 61 19.98 8.12 5.76
C MET A 61 21.27 7.51 5.22
N THR A 62 22.21 7.17 6.09
CA THR A 62 23.43 6.47 5.65
C THR A 62 23.14 4.98 5.40
N ARG A 63 23.89 4.33 4.49
CA ARG A 63 23.74 2.87 4.26
C ARG A 63 23.93 2.05 5.56
N PRO A 64 24.92 2.33 6.43
CA PRO A 64 25.06 1.62 7.70
C PRO A 64 23.89 1.81 8.67
N GLU A 65 23.29 3.02 8.74
CA GLU A 65 22.07 3.22 9.55
C GLU A 65 20.89 2.41 9.02
N ALA A 66 20.69 2.43 7.70
CA ALA A 66 19.65 1.64 7.05
C ALA A 66 19.83 0.14 7.29
N LEU A 67 21.08 -0.35 7.20
CA LEU A 67 21.44 -1.74 7.48
C LEU A 67 21.15 -2.10 8.95
N GLY A 68 21.55 -1.26 9.89
CA GLY A 68 21.31 -1.48 11.32
C GLY A 68 19.83 -1.52 11.70
N LYS A 69 19.02 -0.61 11.12
CA LYS A 69 17.55 -0.62 11.30
C LYS A 69 16.94 -1.89 10.69
N THR A 70 17.33 -2.24 9.47
CA THR A 70 16.86 -3.46 8.77
C THR A 70 17.16 -4.73 9.56
N LEU A 71 18.39 -4.90 10.05
CA LEU A 71 18.77 -6.06 10.85
C LEU A 71 18.02 -6.15 12.17
N THR A 72 17.84 -5.02 12.87
CA THR A 72 17.05 -4.97 14.10
C THR A 72 15.62 -5.48 13.85
N THR A 73 14.98 -5.01 12.77
CA THR A 73 13.64 -5.46 12.37
C THR A 73 13.62 -6.96 12.01
N LEU A 74 14.54 -7.40 11.15
CA LEU A 74 14.56 -8.79 10.68
C LEU A 74 14.84 -9.78 11.80
N ARG A 75 15.76 -9.47 12.72
CA ARG A 75 16.03 -10.31 13.90
C ARG A 75 14.79 -10.42 14.79
N PHE A 76 14.09 -9.31 15.04
CA PHE A 76 12.83 -9.34 15.79
C PHE A 76 11.81 -10.29 15.16
N PHE A 77 11.50 -10.16 13.86
CA PHE A 77 10.49 -11.00 13.20
C PHE A 77 10.94 -12.46 13.01
N HIS A 78 12.24 -12.71 12.85
CA HIS A 78 12.79 -14.06 12.77
C HIS A 78 12.62 -14.81 14.10
N ASP A 79 12.97 -14.15 15.21
CA ASP A 79 12.97 -14.73 16.56
C ASP A 79 11.61 -14.60 17.27
N ALA A 80 10.65 -13.91 16.66
CA ALA A 80 9.31 -13.68 17.19
C ALA A 80 8.56 -14.97 17.51
N GLU A 81 7.70 -14.93 18.54
CA GLU A 81 6.89 -16.07 18.93
C GLU A 81 5.91 -16.45 17.81
N GLN A 82 5.98 -17.73 17.42
CA GLN A 82 5.19 -18.32 16.33
C GLN A 82 4.44 -19.54 16.84
N SER A 83 3.32 -19.28 17.53
CA SER A 83 2.54 -20.27 18.27
C SER A 83 1.04 -19.98 18.14
N ALA A 84 0.20 -20.93 18.56
CA ALA A 84 -1.24 -20.70 18.59
C ALA A 84 -1.70 -19.86 19.81
N ALA A 85 -0.76 -19.32 20.60
CA ALA A 85 -1.11 -18.49 21.75
C ALA A 85 -1.86 -17.21 21.29
N PRO A 86 -2.91 -16.78 22.01
CA PRO A 86 -3.72 -15.64 21.59
C PRO A 86 -2.98 -14.30 21.49
N ASP A 87 -1.83 -14.16 22.16
CA ASP A 87 -0.99 -12.96 22.18
C ASP A 87 0.38 -13.15 21.50
N ALA A 88 0.63 -14.30 20.83
CA ALA A 88 1.84 -14.51 20.04
C ALA A 88 2.01 -13.42 18.96
N THR A 89 3.23 -13.23 18.47
CA THR A 89 3.49 -12.28 17.36
C THR A 89 2.94 -12.80 16.04
N GLY A 90 2.89 -14.12 15.87
CA GLY A 90 2.31 -14.74 14.69
C GLY A 90 2.07 -16.24 14.86
N TYR A 91 1.59 -16.88 13.80
CA TYR A 91 1.35 -18.32 13.73
C TYR A 91 1.43 -18.79 12.28
N ARG A 92 1.96 -20.00 12.06
CA ARG A 92 2.11 -20.60 10.70
C ARG A 92 2.93 -19.73 9.74
N GLY A 93 3.87 -18.97 10.29
CA GLY A 93 4.69 -18.00 9.57
C GLY A 93 4.02 -16.65 9.39
N PHE A 94 2.68 -16.57 9.38
CA PHE A 94 1.96 -15.30 9.29
C PHE A 94 2.10 -14.47 10.57
N PHE A 95 1.87 -13.17 10.45
CA PHE A 95 1.94 -12.23 11.57
C PHE A 95 0.60 -11.51 11.77
N TYR A 96 0.34 -11.13 13.02
CA TYR A 96 -0.85 -10.35 13.36
C TYR A 96 -0.75 -8.94 12.78
N HIS A 97 -1.87 -8.43 12.25
CA HIS A 97 -1.95 -7.11 11.62
C HIS A 97 -1.32 -6.03 12.51
N PHE A 98 -1.74 -6.00 13.79
CA PHE A 98 -1.26 -5.05 14.77
C PHE A 98 -0.50 -5.73 15.91
N LEU A 99 0.64 -5.14 16.26
CA LEU A 99 1.50 -5.59 17.36
C LEU A 99 1.71 -4.47 18.37
N ASP A 100 1.76 -4.80 19.66
CA ASP A 100 2.18 -3.85 20.68
C ASP A 100 3.60 -3.36 20.39
N MET A 101 3.79 -2.04 20.43
CA MET A 101 5.04 -1.39 20.02
C MET A 101 6.25 -1.83 20.84
N GLY A 102 6.05 -2.14 22.12
CA GLY A 102 7.14 -2.49 23.04
C GLY A 102 7.47 -3.98 23.02
N THR A 103 6.43 -4.82 23.13
CA THR A 103 6.55 -6.27 23.34
C THR A 103 6.49 -7.07 22.05
N GLY A 104 5.88 -6.54 20.99
CA GLY A 104 5.69 -7.27 19.74
C GLY A 104 4.59 -8.34 19.80
N ARG A 105 3.76 -8.33 20.84
CA ARG A 105 2.60 -9.23 20.99
C ARG A 105 1.39 -8.71 20.22
N ARG A 106 0.46 -9.59 19.83
CA ARG A 106 -0.80 -9.20 19.16
C ARG A 106 -1.52 -8.07 19.90
N ALA A 107 -1.97 -7.05 19.17
CA ALA A 107 -2.77 -5.93 19.69
C ALA A 107 -4.21 -5.93 19.14
N TRP A 108 -5.13 -5.25 19.83
CA TRP A 108 -6.50 -4.94 19.40
C TRP A 108 -7.34 -6.12 18.88
N ASN A 109 -7.08 -7.34 19.36
CA ASN A 109 -7.75 -8.57 18.89
C ASN A 109 -7.73 -8.73 17.35
N CYS A 110 -6.70 -8.22 16.68
CA CYS A 110 -6.60 -8.28 15.23
C CYS A 110 -6.35 -9.71 14.71
N GLU A 111 -6.58 -9.93 13.44
CA GLU A 111 -6.31 -11.17 12.73
C GLU A 111 -4.81 -11.34 12.41
N LEU A 112 -4.38 -12.59 12.21
CA LEU A 112 -3.29 -12.87 11.29
C LEU A 112 -3.74 -12.41 9.92
N SER A 113 -3.08 -11.39 9.39
CA SER A 113 -3.46 -10.79 8.11
C SER A 113 -2.56 -11.31 7.01
N THR A 114 -3.17 -11.96 6.02
CA THR A 114 -2.44 -12.48 4.86
C THR A 114 -1.89 -11.35 3.99
N ILE A 115 -2.63 -10.26 3.83
CA ILE A 115 -2.18 -9.11 3.05
C ILE A 115 -1.14 -8.29 3.79
N ASP A 116 -1.30 -7.99 5.08
CA ASP A 116 -0.31 -7.19 5.81
C ASP A 116 1.00 -7.97 6.01
N THR A 117 0.92 -9.30 6.19
CA THR A 117 2.10 -10.18 6.13
C THR A 117 2.78 -10.09 4.76
N THR A 118 2.01 -10.09 3.66
CA THR A 118 2.57 -9.93 2.31
C THR A 118 3.29 -8.60 2.14
N LEU A 119 2.71 -7.49 2.61
CA LEU A 119 3.31 -6.15 2.52
C LEU A 119 4.59 -6.05 3.37
N LEU A 120 4.60 -6.67 4.56
CA LEU A 120 5.80 -6.84 5.38
C LEU A 120 6.91 -7.57 4.60
N LEU A 121 6.58 -8.72 4.02
CA LEU A 121 7.52 -9.54 3.26
C LEU A 121 8.05 -8.82 2.01
N ALA A 122 7.23 -8.05 1.31
CA ALA A 122 7.66 -7.26 0.17
C ALA A 122 8.80 -6.29 0.56
N GLY A 123 8.66 -5.60 1.69
CA GLY A 123 9.72 -4.73 2.23
C GLY A 123 10.97 -5.49 2.68
N MET A 124 10.81 -6.63 3.36
CA MET A 124 11.93 -7.48 3.79
C MET A 124 12.72 -8.03 2.59
N LEU A 125 12.03 -8.51 1.56
CA LEU A 125 12.64 -9.05 0.35
C LEU A 125 13.30 -7.95 -0.48
N MET A 126 12.71 -6.75 -0.54
CA MET A 126 13.37 -5.60 -1.17
C MET A 126 14.68 -5.26 -0.45
N ALA A 127 14.66 -5.23 0.89
CA ALA A 127 15.87 -4.98 1.68
C ALA A 127 16.94 -6.05 1.41
N ALA A 128 16.56 -7.32 1.32
CA ALA A 128 17.47 -8.41 0.96
C ALA A 128 18.08 -8.25 -0.45
N VAL A 129 17.32 -7.72 -1.42
CA VAL A 129 17.86 -7.43 -2.75
C VAL A 129 18.80 -6.22 -2.75
N TYR A 130 18.54 -5.21 -1.91
CA TYR A 130 19.32 -3.98 -1.83
C TYR A 130 20.66 -4.14 -1.07
N PHE A 131 20.64 -4.93 0.02
CA PHE A 131 21.82 -5.27 0.79
C PHE A 131 22.49 -6.51 0.21
N ASP A 132 23.15 -6.35 -0.94
CA ASP A 132 23.78 -7.41 -1.73
C ASP A 132 25.31 -7.51 -1.57
N GLY A 133 25.90 -6.80 -0.60
CA GLY A 133 27.32 -6.84 -0.28
C GLY A 133 27.82 -8.18 0.30
N ASP A 134 29.14 -8.34 0.28
CA ASP A 134 29.88 -9.51 0.77
C ASP A 134 30.31 -9.41 2.24
N ASP A 135 29.80 -8.46 3.02
CA ASP A 135 30.01 -8.44 4.46
C ASP A 135 29.00 -9.33 5.21
N ASP A 136 29.33 -9.70 6.45
CA ASP A 136 28.52 -10.63 7.25
C ASP A 136 27.13 -10.08 7.60
N LEU A 137 27.01 -8.76 7.76
CA LEU A 137 25.76 -8.11 8.16
C LEU A 137 24.77 -8.08 6.99
N GLU A 138 25.22 -7.73 5.78
CA GLU A 138 24.38 -7.79 4.58
C GLU A 138 24.02 -9.24 4.21
N ARG A 139 24.94 -10.20 4.38
CA ARG A 139 24.60 -11.64 4.28
C ARG A 139 23.50 -12.05 5.26
N GLU A 140 23.56 -11.56 6.50
CA GLU A 140 22.57 -11.85 7.52
C GLU A 140 21.18 -11.30 7.16
N VAL A 141 21.09 -10.09 6.59
CA VAL A 141 19.83 -9.54 6.05
C VAL A 141 19.19 -10.51 5.07
N ARG A 142 19.97 -10.97 4.08
CA ARG A 142 19.47 -11.90 3.04
C ARG A 142 19.00 -13.23 3.66
N ARG A 143 19.78 -13.79 4.57
CA ARG A 143 19.44 -15.03 5.27
C ARG A 143 18.15 -14.91 6.08
N LEU A 144 18.02 -13.84 6.88
CA LEU A 144 16.86 -13.63 7.75
C LEU A 144 15.59 -13.37 6.94
N ALA A 145 15.64 -12.49 5.95
CA ALA A 145 14.49 -12.19 5.10
C ALA A 145 13.98 -13.43 4.36
N ASN A 146 14.89 -14.24 3.79
CA ASN A 146 14.50 -15.49 3.14
C ASN A 146 13.92 -16.50 4.14
N ALA A 147 14.52 -16.67 5.32
CA ALA A 147 13.99 -17.57 6.35
C ALA A 147 12.58 -17.16 6.82
N ILE A 148 12.30 -15.86 6.95
CA ILE A 148 10.97 -15.34 7.29
C ILE A 148 9.97 -15.54 6.15
N TYR A 149 10.40 -15.42 4.89
CA TYR A 149 9.53 -15.67 3.74
C TYR A 149 9.22 -17.17 3.53
N GLU A 150 10.22 -18.03 3.72
CA GLU A 150 10.12 -19.47 3.49
C GLU A 150 9.27 -20.19 4.56
N ARG A 151 9.11 -19.61 5.75
CA ARG A 151 8.25 -20.18 6.81
C ARG A 151 6.75 -19.92 6.62
N ILE A 152 6.35 -19.07 5.69
CA ILE A 152 4.94 -18.70 5.50
C ILE A 152 4.19 -19.87 4.88
N ASP A 153 3.22 -20.43 5.60
CA ASP A 153 2.44 -21.58 5.14
C ASP A 153 1.23 -21.14 4.29
N TRP A 154 1.47 -20.74 3.04
CA TRP A 154 0.40 -20.25 2.15
C TRP A 154 -0.70 -21.29 1.91
N ARG A 155 -0.35 -22.58 1.90
CA ARG A 155 -1.32 -23.68 1.80
C ARG A 155 -2.25 -23.76 3.01
N TRP A 156 -1.73 -23.54 4.22
CA TRP A 156 -2.57 -23.42 5.41
C TRP A 156 -3.56 -22.26 5.29
N ALA A 157 -3.13 -21.11 4.78
CA ALA A 157 -4.00 -19.93 4.58
C ALA A 157 -5.07 -20.12 3.48
N GLN A 158 -5.03 -21.21 2.70
CA GLN A 158 -6.12 -21.56 1.79
C GLN A 158 -7.33 -22.15 2.53
N ASN A 159 -7.17 -22.64 3.78
CA ASN A 159 -8.25 -23.24 4.57
C ASN A 159 -9.14 -24.19 3.74
N GLY A 160 -8.51 -25.14 3.04
CA GLY A 160 -9.18 -26.14 2.20
C GLY A 160 -9.80 -25.65 0.88
N GLY A 161 -9.71 -24.35 0.55
CA GLY A 161 -10.19 -23.79 -0.72
C GLY A 161 -9.07 -23.54 -1.74
N ALA A 162 -9.40 -23.01 -2.91
CA ALA A 162 -8.39 -22.58 -3.90
C ALA A 162 -7.84 -21.18 -3.57
N ALA A 163 -8.71 -20.19 -3.35
CA ALA A 163 -8.31 -18.84 -2.97
C ALA A 163 -7.82 -18.74 -1.53
N LEU A 164 -6.90 -17.82 -1.28
CA LEU A 164 -6.41 -17.51 0.07
C LEU A 164 -7.48 -16.79 0.89
N THR A 165 -7.60 -17.14 2.17
CA THR A 165 -8.45 -16.39 3.12
C THR A 165 -7.83 -15.05 3.45
N GLN A 166 -8.63 -14.05 3.83
CA GLN A 166 -8.08 -12.75 4.23
C GLN A 166 -7.29 -12.82 5.54
N GLY A 167 -7.69 -13.69 6.46
CA GLY A 167 -6.98 -13.85 7.71
C GLY A 167 -7.52 -14.95 8.60
N TRP A 168 -6.94 -15.06 9.80
CA TRP A 168 -7.30 -16.04 10.82
C TRP A 168 -7.19 -15.42 12.21
N THR A 169 -8.00 -15.87 13.15
CA THR A 169 -7.96 -15.40 14.54
C THR A 169 -7.70 -16.57 15.51
N PRO A 170 -7.02 -16.34 16.65
CA PRO A 170 -6.61 -17.38 17.59
C PRO A 170 -7.76 -18.02 18.35
N GLU A 171 -8.97 -17.49 18.19
CA GLU A 171 -10.21 -18.16 18.57
C GLU A 171 -10.53 -19.36 17.64
N GLY A 172 -9.61 -19.72 16.73
CA GLY A 172 -9.62 -20.94 15.94
C GLY A 172 -10.34 -20.80 14.60
N SER A 173 -10.59 -19.57 14.15
CA SER A 173 -11.47 -19.29 13.01
C SER A 173 -10.73 -18.56 11.90
N PHE A 174 -10.83 -19.06 10.66
CA PHE A 174 -10.51 -18.24 9.50
C PHE A 174 -11.60 -17.20 9.28
N LEU A 175 -11.21 -16.01 8.82
CA LEU A 175 -12.18 -15.01 8.37
C LEU A 175 -13.01 -15.59 7.20
N PRO A 176 -14.31 -15.24 7.10
CA PRO A 176 -15.18 -15.77 6.06
C PRO A 176 -14.82 -15.26 4.66
N TRP A 177 -14.03 -14.19 4.58
CA TRP A 177 -13.67 -13.51 3.34
C TRP A 177 -12.44 -14.16 2.69
N ARG A 178 -12.47 -14.28 1.37
CA ARG A 178 -11.37 -14.81 0.56
C ARG A 178 -10.94 -13.77 -0.48
N TRP A 179 -9.68 -13.82 -0.88
CA TRP A 179 -9.13 -12.97 -1.93
C TRP A 179 -9.59 -13.49 -3.29
N ILE A 180 -10.76 -13.05 -3.73
CA ILE A 180 -11.34 -13.33 -5.05
C ILE A 180 -11.72 -12.00 -5.69
N GLY A 181 -11.28 -11.79 -6.93
CA GLY A 181 -11.54 -10.56 -7.66
C GLY A 181 -10.49 -9.48 -7.42
N TYR A 182 -10.51 -8.49 -8.30
CA TYR A 182 -9.45 -7.50 -8.32
C TYR A 182 -9.45 -6.66 -7.04
N SER A 183 -8.37 -6.81 -6.29
CA SER A 183 -8.09 -6.17 -5.02
C SER A 183 -6.58 -5.88 -4.96
N GLU A 184 -6.12 -5.31 -3.87
CA GLU A 184 -4.71 -5.06 -3.56
C GLU A 184 -3.86 -6.36 -3.50
N ALA A 185 -4.48 -7.53 -3.53
CA ALA A 185 -3.88 -8.84 -3.28
C ALA A 185 -3.09 -9.45 -4.46
N LEU A 186 -2.85 -8.73 -5.56
CA LEU A 186 -2.06 -9.27 -6.67
C LEU A 186 -0.64 -9.66 -6.21
N ILE A 187 0.03 -8.80 -5.43
CA ILE A 187 1.34 -9.12 -4.82
C ILE A 187 1.29 -10.31 -3.86
N LEU A 188 0.17 -10.49 -3.15
CA LEU A 188 -0.05 -11.63 -2.26
C LEU A 188 -0.02 -12.94 -3.05
N TYR A 189 -0.70 -12.99 -4.20
CA TYR A 189 -0.63 -14.17 -5.05
C TYR A 189 0.76 -14.38 -5.67
N MET A 190 1.50 -13.31 -6.00
CA MET A 190 2.87 -13.45 -6.51
C MET A 190 3.78 -14.07 -5.45
N LEU A 191 3.73 -13.60 -4.20
CA LEU A 191 4.53 -14.17 -3.12
C LEU A 191 4.06 -15.57 -2.72
N ALA A 192 2.75 -15.85 -2.75
CA ALA A 192 2.23 -17.18 -2.45
C ALA A 192 2.65 -18.22 -3.50
N LEU A 193 2.57 -17.89 -4.79
CA LEU A 193 3.03 -18.77 -5.87
C LEU A 193 4.56 -18.88 -5.89
N GLY A 194 5.26 -17.79 -5.58
CA GLY A 194 6.72 -17.70 -5.60
C GLY A 194 7.43 -18.49 -4.49
N SER A 195 6.69 -18.99 -3.51
CA SER A 195 7.26 -19.66 -2.33
C SER A 195 7.97 -20.96 -2.73
N PRO A 196 9.19 -21.21 -2.23
CA PRO A 196 9.90 -22.45 -2.50
C PRO A 196 9.47 -23.60 -1.58
N THR A 197 8.73 -23.31 -0.51
CA THR A 197 8.38 -24.26 0.56
C THR A 197 6.89 -24.60 0.57
N HIS A 198 6.03 -23.60 0.75
CA HIS A 198 4.59 -23.76 0.97
C HIS A 198 3.77 -23.06 -0.12
N ALA A 199 4.21 -23.11 -1.37
CA ALA A 199 3.50 -22.45 -2.45
C ALA A 199 2.07 -22.98 -2.67
N VAL A 200 1.17 -22.06 -2.99
CA VAL A 200 -0.15 -22.42 -3.52
C VAL A 200 -0.01 -22.93 -4.95
N GLU A 201 -0.98 -23.74 -5.39
CA GLU A 201 -1.07 -24.19 -6.77
C GLU A 201 -1.54 -23.05 -7.69
N GLN A 202 -1.27 -23.17 -9.00
CA GLN A 202 -1.69 -22.18 -9.99
C GLN A 202 -3.22 -21.95 -10.01
N SER A 203 -4.00 -22.94 -9.59
CA SER A 203 -5.45 -22.82 -9.44
C SER A 203 -5.89 -21.74 -8.44
N ALA A 204 -5.06 -21.42 -7.44
CA ALA A 204 -5.33 -20.32 -6.52
C ALA A 204 -5.37 -18.97 -7.25
N TYR A 205 -4.47 -18.78 -8.22
CA TYR A 205 -4.43 -17.57 -9.06
C TYR A 205 -5.60 -17.50 -10.04
N ALA A 206 -5.96 -18.64 -10.63
CA ALA A 206 -7.14 -18.75 -11.48
C ALA A 206 -8.43 -18.42 -10.70
N GLU A 207 -8.56 -18.92 -9.47
CA GLU A 207 -9.68 -18.60 -8.59
C GLU A 207 -9.72 -17.10 -8.27
N TRP A 208 -8.59 -16.49 -7.97
CA TRP A 208 -8.53 -15.05 -7.71
C TRP A 208 -8.96 -14.21 -8.92
N THR A 209 -8.40 -14.48 -10.10
CA THR A 209 -8.74 -13.75 -11.33
C THR A 209 -10.20 -13.96 -11.77
N SER A 210 -10.85 -15.04 -11.34
CA SER A 210 -12.26 -15.33 -11.66
C SER A 210 -13.23 -14.24 -11.18
N GLY A 211 -12.89 -13.52 -10.10
CA GLY A 211 -13.72 -12.43 -9.56
C GLY A 211 -13.53 -11.08 -10.24
N TYR A 212 -12.73 -10.99 -11.30
CA TYR A 212 -12.45 -9.72 -11.97
C TYR A 212 -13.69 -9.14 -12.64
N ALA A 213 -14.03 -7.89 -12.28
CA ALA A 213 -15.13 -7.16 -12.88
C ALA A 213 -14.59 -6.17 -13.92
N TRP A 214 -14.64 -6.51 -15.20
CA TRP A 214 -14.31 -5.56 -16.27
C TRP A 214 -15.45 -4.59 -16.51
N LYS A 215 -15.15 -3.30 -16.61
CA LYS A 215 -16.17 -2.26 -16.80
C LYS A 215 -15.70 -1.22 -17.80
N ARG A 216 -16.65 -0.73 -18.59
CA ARG A 216 -16.53 0.52 -19.34
C ARG A 216 -17.08 1.66 -18.50
N ILE A 217 -16.22 2.60 -18.12
CA ILE A 217 -16.55 3.76 -17.30
C ILE A 217 -15.98 4.99 -18.01
N TYR A 218 -16.88 5.92 -18.37
CA TYR A 218 -16.53 7.03 -19.25
C TYR A 218 -15.93 6.49 -20.57
N ASP A 219 -14.77 6.99 -20.96
CA ASP A 219 -14.06 6.56 -22.18
C ASP A 219 -13.02 5.46 -21.92
N PHE A 220 -13.05 4.84 -20.72
CA PHE A 220 -12.06 3.85 -20.30
C PHE A 220 -12.70 2.48 -20.06
N GLU A 221 -11.98 1.43 -20.46
CA GLU A 221 -12.35 0.04 -20.18
C GLU A 221 -11.22 -0.65 -19.42
N TYR A 222 -11.51 -1.21 -18.25
CA TYR A 222 -10.48 -1.74 -17.34
C TYR A 222 -11.09 -2.69 -16.29
N VAL A 223 -10.24 -3.46 -15.60
CA VAL A 223 -10.64 -4.25 -14.43
C VAL A 223 -10.94 -3.27 -13.31
N TYR A 224 -12.20 -3.19 -12.92
CA TYR A 224 -12.68 -2.21 -11.97
C TYR A 224 -12.50 -2.66 -10.51
N ALA A 225 -12.01 -1.73 -9.71
CA ALA A 225 -12.19 -1.68 -8.26
C ALA A 225 -12.39 -0.22 -7.84
N GLY A 226 -13.25 0.01 -6.85
CA GLY A 226 -13.67 1.36 -6.46
C GLY A 226 -12.56 2.19 -5.81
N PRO A 227 -12.02 1.76 -4.65
CA PRO A 227 -10.91 2.46 -4.00
C PRO A 227 -9.64 2.46 -4.83
N LEU A 228 -8.98 3.62 -4.95
CA LEU A 228 -7.83 3.76 -5.84
C LEU A 228 -6.61 2.94 -5.39
N PHE A 229 -6.42 2.71 -4.09
CA PHE A 229 -5.26 1.97 -3.58
C PHE A 229 -5.15 0.53 -4.12
N ILE A 230 -6.28 -0.08 -4.48
CA ILE A 230 -6.33 -1.42 -5.08
C ILE A 230 -5.53 -1.48 -6.38
N HIS A 231 -5.56 -0.38 -7.17
CA HIS A 231 -4.79 -0.24 -8.41
C HIS A 231 -3.34 0.19 -8.17
N GLN A 232 -2.91 0.35 -6.92
CA GLN A 232 -1.62 0.96 -6.58
C GLN A 232 -0.73 0.04 -5.76
N PHE A 233 -1.27 -0.64 -4.75
CA PHE A 233 -0.46 -1.31 -3.73
C PHE A 233 0.48 -2.36 -4.31
N SER A 234 -0.01 -3.21 -5.21
CA SER A 234 0.87 -4.21 -5.86
C SER A 234 1.91 -3.56 -6.78
N HIS A 235 1.58 -2.42 -7.39
CA HIS A 235 2.51 -1.65 -8.24
C HIS A 235 3.60 -0.94 -7.44
N ILE A 236 3.51 -0.84 -6.11
CA ILE A 236 4.59 -0.23 -5.32
C ILE A 236 5.87 -1.04 -5.49
N TRP A 237 5.76 -2.37 -5.44
CA TRP A 237 6.89 -3.28 -5.54
C TRP A 237 7.03 -3.92 -6.93
N ILE A 238 5.94 -4.18 -7.64
CA ILE A 238 6.00 -4.93 -8.90
C ILE A 238 5.82 -3.99 -10.09
N ASP A 239 6.80 -4.03 -11.00
CA ASP A 239 6.68 -3.35 -12.29
C ASP A 239 5.85 -4.19 -13.24
N PHE A 240 4.60 -3.79 -13.48
CA PHE A 240 3.72 -4.50 -14.41
C PHE A 240 3.79 -4.00 -15.86
N ARG A 241 4.70 -3.06 -16.19
CA ARG A 241 4.80 -2.55 -17.56
C ARG A 241 5.30 -3.63 -18.52
N GLY A 242 4.53 -3.88 -19.56
CA GLY A 242 4.84 -4.81 -20.64
C GLY A 242 4.83 -6.29 -20.25
N ILE A 243 4.31 -6.64 -19.06
CA ILE A 243 4.13 -8.03 -18.64
C ILE A 243 2.64 -8.36 -18.52
N PHE A 244 2.26 -9.54 -18.99
CA PHE A 244 0.87 -9.94 -19.13
C PHE A 244 0.66 -11.34 -18.59
N ASP A 245 -0.37 -11.52 -17.76
CA ASP A 245 -0.93 -12.84 -17.48
C ASP A 245 -1.95 -13.24 -18.57
N ALA A 246 -2.58 -14.41 -18.41
CA ALA A 246 -3.58 -14.88 -19.36
C ALA A 246 -4.82 -13.98 -19.44
N TYR A 247 -5.27 -13.39 -18.32
CA TYR A 247 -6.46 -12.55 -18.29
C TYR A 247 -6.23 -11.24 -19.05
N MET A 248 -5.12 -10.56 -18.74
CA MET A 248 -4.77 -9.26 -19.29
C MET A 248 -4.34 -9.37 -20.75
N THR A 249 -3.70 -10.48 -21.15
CA THR A 249 -3.46 -10.81 -22.56
C THR A 249 -4.77 -10.81 -23.38
N ALA A 250 -5.85 -11.39 -22.82
CA ALA A 250 -7.15 -11.41 -23.50
C ALA A 250 -7.82 -10.02 -23.63
N ARG A 251 -7.26 -8.99 -22.98
CA ARG A 251 -7.75 -7.62 -22.98
C ARG A 251 -6.81 -6.61 -23.66
N ASP A 252 -5.67 -7.08 -24.15
CA ASP A 252 -4.67 -6.29 -24.87
C ASP A 252 -4.17 -5.05 -24.11
N ILE A 253 -4.14 -5.13 -22.77
CA ILE A 253 -3.51 -4.14 -21.88
C ILE A 253 -2.82 -4.85 -20.73
N ASP A 254 -1.76 -4.27 -20.17
CA ASP A 254 -1.13 -4.77 -18.95
C ASP A 254 -1.79 -4.15 -17.70
N TYR A 255 -1.37 -4.61 -16.50
CA TYR A 255 -1.89 -4.04 -15.25
C TYR A 255 -1.46 -2.57 -15.04
N PHE A 256 -0.37 -2.11 -15.65
CA PHE A 256 0.07 -0.72 -15.53
C PHE A 256 -0.88 0.22 -16.27
N GLU A 257 -1.26 -0.12 -17.50
CA GLU A 257 -2.27 0.58 -18.27
C GLU A 257 -3.65 0.47 -17.60
N ASN A 258 -4.00 -0.68 -17.00
CA ASN A 258 -5.22 -0.81 -16.19
C ASN A 258 -5.28 0.23 -15.06
N SER A 259 -4.18 0.37 -14.32
CA SER A 259 -4.07 1.31 -13.20
C SER A 259 -4.03 2.76 -13.68
N ARG A 260 -3.40 3.05 -14.83
CA ARG A 260 -3.49 4.37 -15.51
C ARG A 260 -4.94 4.73 -15.84
N ARG A 261 -5.72 3.79 -16.38
CA ARG A 261 -7.15 4.00 -16.67
C ARG A 261 -7.96 4.26 -15.41
N ALA A 262 -7.69 3.53 -14.32
CA ALA A 262 -8.32 3.79 -13.03
C ALA A 262 -8.01 5.21 -12.51
N THR A 263 -6.76 5.66 -12.60
CA THR A 263 -6.34 7.04 -12.28
C THR A 263 -7.12 8.07 -13.10
N CYS A 264 -7.22 7.88 -14.42
CA CYS A 264 -8.00 8.78 -15.29
C CYS A 264 -9.47 8.82 -14.91
N VAL A 265 -10.09 7.68 -14.60
CA VAL A 265 -11.50 7.60 -14.17
C VAL A 265 -11.73 8.33 -12.85
N HIS A 266 -10.82 8.19 -11.88
CA HIS A 266 -10.92 8.90 -10.60
C HIS A 266 -10.85 10.42 -10.78
N ARG A 267 -9.94 10.91 -11.62
CA ARG A 267 -9.86 12.34 -11.96
C ARG A 267 -11.11 12.81 -12.68
N GLU A 268 -11.58 12.07 -13.67
CA GLU A 268 -12.79 12.41 -14.44
C GLU A 268 -14.05 12.42 -13.55
N TYR A 269 -14.16 11.49 -12.60
CA TYR A 269 -15.22 11.49 -11.60
C TYR A 269 -15.21 12.78 -10.76
N ALA A 270 -14.04 13.23 -10.31
CA ALA A 270 -13.91 14.48 -9.57
C ALA A 270 -14.22 15.72 -10.42
N ILE A 271 -13.91 15.71 -11.73
CA ILE A 271 -14.30 16.78 -12.65
C ILE A 271 -15.82 16.85 -12.80
N ARG A 272 -16.47 15.69 -12.96
CA ARG A 272 -17.93 15.61 -13.10
C ARG A 272 -18.66 15.95 -11.82
N ASN A 273 -18.07 15.60 -10.68
CA ASN A 273 -18.55 15.92 -9.33
C ASN A 273 -20.08 15.70 -9.18
N PRO A 274 -20.57 14.46 -9.34
CA PRO A 274 -22.01 14.18 -9.42
C PRO A 274 -22.79 14.57 -8.16
N HIS A 275 -22.09 14.68 -7.03
CA HIS A 275 -22.67 15.07 -5.75
C HIS A 275 -22.40 16.54 -5.39
N HIS A 276 -21.76 17.32 -6.26
CA HIS A 276 -21.45 18.74 -6.04
C HIS A 276 -20.71 19.00 -4.71
N TRP A 277 -19.67 18.21 -4.44
CA TRP A 277 -18.75 18.44 -3.32
C TRP A 277 -17.86 19.65 -3.57
N GLU A 278 -17.49 20.36 -2.52
CA GLU A 278 -16.56 21.49 -2.64
C GLU A 278 -15.19 21.02 -3.14
N ASN A 279 -14.53 21.85 -3.94
CA ASN A 279 -13.19 21.65 -4.52
C ASN A 279 -12.96 20.44 -5.42
N TYR A 280 -13.86 19.46 -5.52
CA TYR A 280 -13.76 18.37 -6.49
C TYR A 280 -13.57 18.93 -7.91
N CYS A 281 -12.43 18.60 -8.51
CA CYS A 281 -12.06 19.05 -9.86
C CYS A 281 -10.86 18.24 -10.38
N GLY A 282 -10.39 18.59 -11.58
CA GLY A 282 -9.24 17.93 -12.21
C GLY A 282 -7.93 18.00 -11.43
N ASP A 283 -7.81 18.92 -10.47
CA ASP A 283 -6.61 19.10 -9.63
C ASP A 283 -6.90 18.87 -8.14
N CYS A 284 -8.03 18.24 -7.81
CA CYS A 284 -8.40 17.87 -6.45
C CYS A 284 -9.31 16.62 -6.49
N TRP A 285 -8.66 15.47 -6.44
CA TRP A 285 -9.25 14.13 -6.53
C TRP A 285 -8.41 13.16 -5.70
N GLY A 286 -8.85 11.90 -5.61
CA GLY A 286 -8.17 10.81 -4.89
C GLY A 286 -9.10 10.15 -3.88
N LEU A 287 -9.97 9.25 -4.35
CA LEU A 287 -10.93 8.53 -3.51
C LEU A 287 -10.37 7.14 -3.17
N THR A 288 -10.17 6.89 -1.88
CA THR A 288 -9.59 5.63 -1.40
C THR A 288 -9.99 5.37 0.06
N ALA A 289 -9.51 4.27 0.64
CA ALA A 289 -9.65 4.02 2.06
C ALA A 289 -8.96 5.10 2.91
N SER A 290 -9.74 5.79 3.75
CA SER A 290 -9.23 6.83 4.65
C SER A 290 -10.19 7.13 5.79
N ASN A 291 -9.71 7.83 6.81
CA ASN A 291 -10.58 8.54 7.75
C ASN A 291 -11.44 9.59 7.03
N GLY A 292 -12.48 10.05 7.72
CA GLY A 292 -13.35 11.15 7.30
C GLY A 292 -13.91 11.86 8.52
N PRO A 293 -14.68 12.95 8.33
CA PRO A 293 -15.17 13.78 9.42
C PRO A 293 -16.28 13.15 10.27
N GLY A 294 -16.88 12.04 9.81
CA GLY A 294 -18.03 11.40 10.43
C GLY A 294 -17.70 10.36 11.52
N PRO A 295 -18.71 9.58 11.96
CA PRO A 295 -20.05 9.48 11.38
C PRO A 295 -20.95 10.68 11.72
N GLU A 296 -21.56 11.31 10.72
CA GLU A 296 -22.58 12.36 10.89
C GLU A 296 -23.57 12.28 9.72
N THR A 297 -24.87 12.37 10.00
CA THR A 297 -25.92 12.23 8.96
C THR A 297 -26.89 13.39 9.00
N GLY A 298 -27.50 13.70 7.86
CA GLY A 298 -28.55 14.71 7.77
C GLY A 298 -28.07 16.16 7.85
N ARG A 299 -26.75 16.40 7.79
CA ARG A 299 -26.20 17.74 7.92
C ARG A 299 -26.50 18.58 6.69
N VAL A 300 -27.13 19.74 6.85
CA VAL A 300 -27.42 20.63 5.71
C VAL A 300 -26.23 21.54 5.44
N ILE A 301 -25.62 21.41 4.27
CA ILE A 301 -24.52 22.25 3.79
C ILE A 301 -24.87 22.76 2.39
N ASN A 302 -24.81 24.08 2.19
CA ASN A 302 -25.18 24.73 0.93
C ASN A 302 -26.57 24.31 0.41
N GLY A 303 -27.55 24.22 1.32
CA GLY A 303 -28.93 23.83 1.02
C GLY A 303 -29.14 22.35 0.65
N ARG A 304 -28.12 21.49 0.80
CA ARG A 304 -28.18 20.06 0.53
C ARG A 304 -27.96 19.25 1.80
N GLN A 305 -28.76 18.20 1.99
CA GLN A 305 -28.52 17.23 3.05
C GLN A 305 -27.31 16.36 2.69
N ARG A 306 -26.37 16.23 3.62
CA ARG A 306 -25.10 15.51 3.48
C ARG A 306 -24.91 14.51 4.60
N ASP A 307 -24.36 13.36 4.25
CA ASP A 307 -23.90 12.35 5.18
C ASP A 307 -22.38 12.23 5.06
N PHE A 308 -21.72 12.12 6.21
CA PHE A 308 -20.27 12.04 6.34
C PHE A 308 -19.88 10.77 7.07
N LEU A 309 -18.83 10.12 6.57
CA LEU A 309 -18.37 8.84 7.05
C LEU A 309 -17.12 9.03 7.93
N GLY A 310 -16.93 8.11 8.89
CA GLY A 310 -15.66 7.98 9.59
C GLY A 310 -14.60 7.34 8.69
N TYR A 311 -13.91 6.31 9.20
CA TYR A 311 -13.09 5.46 8.34
C TYR A 311 -13.96 4.70 7.33
N CYS A 312 -13.64 4.80 6.04
CA CYS A 312 -14.36 4.12 4.98
C CYS A 312 -13.47 3.88 3.75
N ALA A 313 -13.69 2.76 3.06
CA ALA A 313 -13.12 2.44 1.76
C ALA A 313 -13.83 3.23 0.64
N ARG A 314 -13.54 4.53 0.51
CA ARG A 314 -14.12 5.38 -0.55
C ARG A 314 -13.61 4.96 -1.91
N GLY A 315 -14.42 5.20 -2.95
CA GLY A 315 -14.06 4.79 -4.29
C GLY A 315 -14.94 5.41 -5.36
N ALA A 316 -14.41 5.52 -6.57
CA ALA A 316 -15.10 6.12 -7.71
C ALA A 316 -15.29 5.10 -8.85
N PRO A 317 -16.36 5.22 -9.66
CA PRO A 317 -17.52 6.10 -9.47
C PRO A 317 -18.66 5.43 -8.68
N PHE A 318 -18.52 4.14 -8.34
CA PHE A 318 -19.59 3.35 -7.72
C PHE A 318 -19.33 3.00 -6.24
N GLY A 319 -18.29 3.58 -5.63
CA GLY A 319 -17.98 3.39 -4.21
C GLY A 319 -18.60 4.49 -3.34
N PRO A 320 -18.41 4.41 -2.01
CA PRO A 320 -18.78 5.48 -1.10
C PRO A 320 -18.03 6.78 -1.45
N ASP A 321 -18.77 7.89 -1.46
CA ASP A 321 -18.25 9.23 -1.67
C ASP A 321 -19.02 10.21 -0.77
N ASP A 322 -18.31 10.82 0.18
CA ASP A 322 -18.81 11.85 1.10
C ASP A 322 -18.08 13.20 0.92
N GLY A 323 -17.38 13.38 -0.21
CA GLY A 323 -16.59 14.57 -0.50
C GLY A 323 -15.21 14.58 0.14
N THR A 324 -14.79 13.50 0.80
CA THR A 324 -13.44 13.38 1.37
C THR A 324 -12.43 12.98 0.28
N VAL A 325 -11.27 13.63 0.28
CA VAL A 325 -10.15 13.38 -0.63
C VAL A 325 -8.93 12.92 0.16
N SER A 326 -8.20 11.95 -0.37
CA SER A 326 -6.95 11.46 0.20
C SER A 326 -5.77 11.81 -0.72
N PRO A 327 -4.97 12.85 -0.40
CA PRO A 327 -3.87 13.30 -1.26
C PRO A 327 -2.89 12.21 -1.69
N TRP A 328 -2.58 11.30 -0.77
CA TRP A 328 -1.62 10.22 -0.99
C TRP A 328 -2.02 9.31 -2.16
N ALA A 329 -3.33 9.09 -2.39
CA ALA A 329 -3.81 8.23 -3.47
C ALA A 329 -3.59 8.88 -4.84
N SER A 330 -3.74 10.19 -4.94
CA SER A 330 -3.42 10.91 -6.17
C SER A 330 -1.92 10.87 -6.43
N ILE A 331 -1.11 11.11 -5.40
CA ILE A 331 0.36 11.10 -5.49
C ILE A 331 0.90 9.71 -5.82
N ALA A 332 0.34 8.64 -5.24
CA ALA A 332 0.74 7.26 -5.54
C ALA A 332 0.41 6.84 -6.98
N SER A 333 -0.39 7.62 -7.72
CA SER A 333 -0.61 7.41 -9.15
C SER A 333 0.45 8.06 -10.05
N LEU A 334 1.46 8.73 -9.48
CA LEU A 334 2.43 9.55 -10.22
C LEU A 334 3.12 8.78 -11.36
N PRO A 335 3.57 7.52 -11.19
CA PRO A 335 4.17 6.78 -12.29
C PRO A 335 3.21 6.50 -13.46
N PHE A 336 1.89 6.37 -13.20
CA PHE A 336 0.91 6.02 -14.22
C PHE A 336 0.50 7.21 -15.09
N ALA A 337 0.33 8.38 -14.48
CA ALA A 337 -0.19 9.57 -15.15
C ALA A 337 0.44 10.86 -14.59
N PRO A 338 1.75 11.07 -14.77
CA PRO A 338 2.45 12.24 -14.21
C PRO A 338 1.86 13.57 -14.68
N GLU A 339 1.33 13.61 -15.91
CA GLU A 339 0.66 14.78 -16.48
C GLU A 339 -0.61 15.19 -15.73
N LEU A 340 -1.24 14.26 -15.02
CA LEU A 340 -2.43 14.50 -14.19
C LEU A 340 -2.05 14.76 -12.75
N VAL A 341 -1.05 14.02 -12.24
CA VAL A 341 -0.69 14.01 -10.83
C VAL A 341 0.16 15.21 -10.42
N LEU A 342 1.10 15.67 -11.26
CA LEU A 342 1.95 16.81 -10.92
C LEU A 342 1.16 18.12 -10.68
N PRO A 343 0.22 18.53 -11.56
CA PRO A 343 -0.64 19.69 -11.28
C PRO A 343 -1.53 19.48 -10.05
N THR A 344 -2.09 18.27 -9.90
CA THR A 344 -2.91 17.90 -8.73
C THR A 344 -2.12 18.06 -7.43
N MET A 345 -0.89 17.54 -7.36
CA MET A 345 -0.04 17.63 -6.18
C MET A 345 0.26 19.09 -5.80
N ALA A 346 0.59 19.94 -6.78
CA ALA A 346 0.82 21.36 -6.52
C ALA A 346 -0.44 22.09 -6.02
N SER A 347 -1.60 21.78 -6.61
CA SER A 347 -2.91 22.27 -6.18
C SER A 347 -3.24 21.82 -4.75
N LEU A 348 -3.02 20.55 -4.43
CA LEU A 348 -3.27 20.00 -3.09
C LEU A 348 -2.39 20.64 -2.01
N VAL A 349 -1.11 20.92 -2.29
CA VAL A 349 -0.24 21.66 -1.34
C VAL A 349 -0.81 23.04 -1.03
N GLN A 350 -1.36 23.74 -2.03
CA GLN A 350 -1.95 25.07 -1.83
C GLN A 350 -3.29 25.01 -1.09
N ARG A 351 -4.14 24.02 -1.42
CA ARG A 351 -5.50 23.88 -0.88
C ARG A 351 -5.55 23.41 0.55
N VAL A 352 -4.69 22.46 0.90
CA VAL A 352 -4.64 21.91 2.26
C VAL A 352 -3.88 22.87 3.20
N GLN A 353 -3.60 24.12 2.76
CA GLN A 353 -2.86 25.19 3.45
C GLN A 353 -2.02 24.62 4.57
N SER A 354 -0.86 24.11 4.18
CA SER A 354 0.10 23.54 5.10
C SER A 354 0.45 24.52 6.21
N GLN A 355 -0.21 24.35 7.36
CA GLN A 355 0.59 24.08 8.53
C GLN A 355 1.44 22.88 8.13
N HIS A 356 2.67 23.16 7.70
CA HIS A 356 3.61 22.18 7.20
C HIS A 356 3.98 21.28 8.37
N HIS A 357 3.17 20.26 8.59
CA HIS A 357 3.45 19.27 9.61
C HIS A 357 4.63 18.41 9.16
N LEU A 358 5.39 17.96 10.15
CA LEU A 358 6.68 17.27 10.02
C LEU A 358 6.68 16.07 9.04
N PHE A 359 5.51 15.57 8.63
CA PHE A 359 5.33 14.33 7.87
C PHE A 359 4.57 14.49 6.55
N GLY A 360 4.42 15.73 6.05
CA GLY A 360 3.78 16.00 4.77
C GLY A 360 2.26 15.93 4.83
N PHE A 361 1.62 15.37 3.79
CA PHE A 361 0.16 15.32 3.70
C PHE A 361 -0.46 14.45 4.80
N TYR A 362 -1.52 14.97 5.42
CA TYR A 362 -2.42 14.20 6.26
C TYR A 362 -3.12 13.08 5.49
N GLY A 363 -3.71 12.12 6.22
CA GLY A 363 -4.35 10.97 5.62
C GLY A 363 -5.51 11.31 4.67
N SER A 364 -6.24 12.40 4.93
CA SER A 364 -7.35 12.89 4.10
C SER A 364 -7.83 14.27 4.54
N PHE A 365 -8.66 14.91 3.72
CA PHE A 365 -9.37 16.14 4.05
C PHE A 365 -10.74 16.14 3.36
N ASN A 366 -11.70 16.88 3.91
CA ASN A 366 -13.03 17.07 3.36
C ASN A 366 -13.36 18.57 3.33
N PRO A 367 -13.21 19.23 2.17
CA PRO A 367 -13.42 20.67 2.03
C PRO A 367 -14.88 21.07 2.20
N THR A 368 -15.84 20.14 2.07
CA THR A 368 -17.27 20.45 2.26
C THR A 368 -17.67 20.47 3.73
N TYR A 369 -16.92 19.78 4.60
CA TYR A 369 -17.23 19.68 6.02
C TYR A 369 -16.68 20.88 6.80
N HIS A 370 -17.47 21.93 6.95
CA HIS A 370 -17.08 23.14 7.67
C HIS A 370 -17.54 23.09 9.12
N ARG A 371 -16.68 23.24 10.14
CA ARG A 371 -17.17 23.39 11.54
C ARG A 371 -17.60 24.81 11.87
N LYS A 372 -17.02 25.80 11.18
CA LYS A 372 -17.29 27.23 11.31
C LYS A 372 -17.36 27.86 9.90
N PRO A 373 -18.00 29.02 9.72
CA PRO A 373 -18.14 29.65 8.40
C PRO A 373 -16.82 29.92 7.66
N ASP A 374 -15.73 30.20 8.39
CA ASP A 374 -14.42 30.52 7.81
C ASP A 374 -13.43 29.34 7.80
N ASP A 375 -13.92 28.12 7.99
CA ASP A 375 -13.10 26.90 7.98
C ASP A 375 -12.69 26.52 6.55
N ILE A 376 -11.53 25.87 6.38
CA ILE A 376 -11.09 25.34 5.09
C ILE A 376 -11.64 23.93 4.82
N GLY A 377 -12.57 23.49 5.67
CA GLY A 377 -13.09 22.14 5.75
C GLY A 377 -12.38 21.29 6.82
N TRP A 378 -12.74 20.02 6.89
CA TRP A 378 -12.13 19.07 7.82
C TRP A 378 -10.80 18.55 7.27
N THR A 379 -9.80 18.41 8.13
CA THR A 379 -8.56 17.70 7.83
C THR A 379 -8.34 16.60 8.86
N CYS A 380 -7.94 15.41 8.39
CA CYS A 380 -7.56 14.31 9.25
C CYS A 380 -6.40 14.74 10.16
N PRO A 381 -6.52 14.67 11.51
CA PRO A 381 -5.44 15.10 12.40
C PRO A 381 -4.28 14.10 12.48
N TRP A 382 -4.36 12.96 11.79
CA TRP A 382 -3.37 11.89 11.84
C TRP A 382 -2.70 11.64 10.48
N HIS A 383 -1.41 11.28 10.55
CA HIS A 383 -0.66 10.68 9.44
C HIS A 383 -0.68 9.17 9.62
N ILE A 384 -0.89 8.43 8.53
CA ILE A 384 -1.00 6.97 8.52
C ILE A 384 0.15 6.39 7.71
N ALA A 385 0.83 5.37 8.24
CA ALA A 385 2.03 4.79 7.63
C ALA A 385 1.79 4.24 6.22
N ILE A 386 0.67 3.52 6.02
CA ILE A 386 0.29 2.95 4.73
C ILE A 386 -0.13 4.00 3.69
N ASN A 387 -0.20 5.28 4.08
CA ASN A 387 -0.36 6.40 3.16
C ASN A 387 1.00 7.02 2.81
N GLN A 388 1.92 7.11 3.78
CA GLN A 388 3.24 7.72 3.60
C GLN A 388 4.19 6.84 2.77
N GLY A 389 4.16 5.52 3.00
CA GLY A 389 5.01 4.56 2.27
C GLY A 389 4.83 4.62 0.76
N PRO A 390 3.58 4.53 0.24
CA PRO A 390 3.31 4.68 -1.18
C PRO A 390 3.79 6.01 -1.77
N ILE A 391 3.69 7.13 -1.04
CA ILE A 391 4.21 8.42 -1.51
C ILE A 391 5.72 8.32 -1.76
N VAL A 392 6.48 7.82 -0.79
CA VAL A 392 7.95 7.71 -0.90
C VAL A 392 8.34 6.81 -2.08
N ALA A 393 7.76 5.61 -2.14
CA ALA A 393 8.12 4.59 -3.11
C ALA A 393 7.67 4.93 -4.54
N MET A 394 6.45 5.46 -4.72
CA MET A 394 5.94 5.78 -6.06
C MET A 394 6.55 7.06 -6.63
N ILE A 395 6.95 8.03 -5.80
CA ILE A 395 7.78 9.15 -6.27
C ILE A 395 9.14 8.64 -6.75
N GLU A 396 9.77 7.73 -6.00
CA GLU A 396 11.06 7.18 -6.44
C GLU A 396 10.93 6.37 -7.73
N ASN A 397 9.89 5.53 -7.85
CA ASN A 397 9.62 4.80 -9.10
C ASN A 397 9.38 5.75 -10.28
N HIS A 398 8.67 6.86 -10.09
CA HIS A 398 8.50 7.86 -11.13
C HIS A 398 9.83 8.50 -11.57
N ARG A 399 10.75 8.71 -10.63
CA ARG A 399 12.02 9.39 -10.89
C ARG A 399 12.97 8.54 -11.73
N ASP A 400 13.17 7.29 -11.33
CA ASP A 400 14.19 6.43 -11.93
C ASP A 400 13.93 4.92 -11.78
N ASP A 401 12.68 4.52 -11.55
CA ASP A 401 12.27 3.14 -11.34
C ASP A 401 13.00 2.43 -10.16
N ALA A 402 13.61 3.12 -9.18
CA ALA A 402 14.52 2.45 -8.23
C ALA A 402 13.90 1.26 -7.45
N VAL A 403 12.66 1.36 -6.98
CA VAL A 403 12.01 0.26 -6.25
C VAL A 403 11.74 -0.89 -7.20
N TRP A 404 11.20 -0.60 -8.39
CA TRP A 404 10.98 -1.58 -9.44
C TRP A 404 12.26 -2.27 -9.90
N ALA A 405 13.34 -1.52 -10.15
CA ALA A 405 14.61 -2.06 -10.61
C ALA A 405 15.19 -3.07 -9.61
N LEU A 406 15.05 -2.81 -8.30
CA LEU A 406 15.40 -3.78 -7.26
C LEU A 406 14.45 -4.98 -7.33
N MET A 407 13.15 -4.77 -7.32
CA MET A 407 12.17 -5.86 -7.22
C MET A 407 12.09 -6.76 -8.46
N ARG A 408 12.53 -6.30 -9.64
CA ARG A 408 12.73 -7.17 -10.82
C ARG A 408 13.80 -8.25 -10.59
N ARG A 409 14.70 -8.06 -9.62
CA ARG A 409 15.72 -9.05 -9.19
C ARG A 409 15.25 -9.90 -8.00
N CYS A 410 14.04 -9.67 -7.48
CA CYS A 410 13.50 -10.41 -6.34
C CYS A 410 13.01 -11.79 -6.80
N GLU A 411 13.80 -12.83 -6.55
CA GLU A 411 13.53 -14.20 -7.02
C GLU A 411 12.13 -14.73 -6.60
N PRO A 412 11.64 -14.52 -5.36
CA PRO A 412 10.26 -14.84 -5.01
C PRO A 412 9.21 -14.24 -5.94
N ILE A 413 9.33 -12.96 -6.28
CA ILE A 413 8.37 -12.27 -7.17
C ILE A 413 8.49 -12.80 -8.60
N VAL A 414 9.70 -12.96 -9.12
CA VAL A 414 9.94 -13.49 -10.47
C VAL A 414 9.35 -14.91 -10.62
N ARG A 415 9.63 -15.80 -9.67
CA ARG A 415 9.04 -17.16 -9.65
C ARG A 415 7.51 -17.10 -9.58
N GLY A 416 6.98 -16.21 -8.74
CA GLY A 416 5.54 -15.98 -8.60
C GLY A 416 4.87 -15.57 -9.90
N LEU A 417 5.45 -14.58 -10.58
CA LEU A 417 4.98 -14.08 -11.88
C LEU A 417 4.98 -15.20 -12.94
N HIS A 418 6.07 -15.96 -13.07
CA HIS A 418 6.12 -17.08 -14.01
C HIS A 418 5.08 -18.16 -13.69
N ARG A 419 4.89 -18.51 -12.41
CA ARG A 419 3.89 -19.51 -11.98
C ARG A 419 2.46 -19.01 -12.16
N ALA A 420 2.22 -17.71 -12.05
CA ALA A 420 0.95 -17.08 -12.42
C ALA A 420 0.72 -17.03 -13.93
N GLY A 421 1.75 -17.34 -14.74
CA GLY A 421 1.67 -17.35 -16.20
C GLY A 421 1.97 -16.00 -16.85
N PHE A 422 2.57 -15.05 -16.11
CA PHE A 422 3.04 -13.79 -16.70
C PHE A 422 4.17 -14.03 -17.71
N LYS A 423 4.16 -13.23 -18.78
CA LYS A 423 5.17 -13.23 -19.85
C LYS A 423 5.37 -11.81 -20.40
N GLY A 424 6.46 -11.59 -21.13
CA GLY A 424 6.73 -10.33 -21.84
C GLY A 424 7.73 -9.42 -21.13
N GLY A 425 7.98 -8.27 -21.75
CA GLY A 425 8.62 -7.11 -21.11
C GLY A 425 9.98 -7.40 -20.49
N TRP A 426 10.14 -7.02 -19.22
CA TRP A 426 11.36 -7.27 -18.46
C TRP A 426 11.46 -8.69 -17.93
N LEU A 427 10.34 -9.39 -17.81
CA LEU A 427 10.28 -10.74 -17.25
C LEU A 427 10.93 -11.78 -18.17
N ASP A 428 10.88 -11.58 -19.49
CA ASP A 428 11.54 -12.47 -20.46
C ASP A 428 13.08 -12.37 -20.44
N ARG A 429 13.65 -11.42 -19.69
CA ARG A 429 15.09 -11.17 -19.60
C ARG A 429 15.72 -11.63 -18.28
N VAL A 430 14.93 -12.16 -17.35
CA VAL A 430 15.37 -12.56 -16.00
C VAL A 430 15.27 -14.05 -15.78
#